data_AF-A0A7Y6PNN9-F1
#
_entry.id   AF-A0A7Y6PNN9-F1
#
_cell.length_a   1.000
_cell.length_b   1.000
_cell.length_c   1.000
_cell.angle_alpha   90.00
_cell.angle_beta   90.00
_cell.angle_gamma   90.00
#
_symmetry.space_group_name_H-M   'P 1'
#
loop_
_entity.id
_entity.type
_entity.pdbx_description
1 polymer ?
#
loop_
_entity_poly.entity_id
_entity_poly.type
_entity_poly.pdbx_seq_one_letter_code
_entity_poly.pdbx_strand_id
1 'polypeptide(L)'
;MRLSLVLVLSLAGCWRGGAEAGAEELPAVRVKGASCDEASDNARKVIAASEDPELAARAEPLAEIVHRRCGVDGWSMELRRCVTGAPTFADLDGCEKLATGQQRAKLQRDIEVFEIAEDKQ
;
A
#
# COMPACT_ATOMS: atom_id res chain seq x y z
N MET A 1 -11.76 57.13 25.03
CA MET A 1 -11.67 56.34 23.78
C MET A 1 -11.33 54.90 24.16
N ARG A 2 -12.19 53.94 23.82
CA ARG A 2 -11.96 52.49 23.98
C ARG A 2 -11.40 51.95 22.67
N LEU A 3 -10.34 51.13 22.75
CA LEU A 3 -9.92 50.07 21.80
C LEU A 3 -8.72 49.38 22.47
N SER A 4 -8.92 48.32 23.26
CA SER A 4 -9.18 46.91 22.87
C SER A 4 -8.02 46.26 22.11
N LEU A 5 -7.20 45.47 22.81
CA LEU A 5 -6.73 44.12 22.40
C LEU A 5 -5.96 43.52 23.60
N VAL A 6 -6.55 42.68 24.46
CA VAL A 6 -6.92 41.24 24.28
C VAL A 6 -5.66 40.37 24.37
N LEU A 7 -5.43 39.79 25.57
CA LEU A 7 -5.55 38.35 25.90
C LEU A 7 -4.29 37.56 25.46
N VAL A 8 -3.75 36.55 26.14
CA VAL A 8 -4.14 35.74 27.32
C VAL A 8 -2.87 34.95 27.70
N LEU A 9 -2.39 35.08 28.94
CA LEU A 9 -2.47 34.04 29.99
C LEU A 9 -2.14 32.63 29.45
N SER A 10 -0.87 32.20 29.45
CA SER A 10 -0.18 31.61 30.62
C SER A 10 -1.05 30.69 31.48
N LEU A 11 -0.65 29.41 31.58
CA LEU A 11 -0.66 28.51 32.76
C LEU A 11 -0.50 27.07 32.20
N ALA A 12 0.71 26.50 32.20
CA ALA A 12 1.32 25.80 33.33
C ALA A 12 0.52 24.56 33.79
N GLY A 13 1.11 23.39 33.57
CA GLY A 13 1.00 22.23 34.45
C GLY A 13 0.03 21.13 34.04
N CYS A 14 0.59 20.02 33.53
CA CYS A 14 0.24 18.64 33.93
C CYS A 14 1.23 17.66 33.29
N TRP A 15 2.47 17.61 33.82
CA TRP A 15 3.27 16.38 33.77
C TRP A 15 2.61 15.40 34.73
N ARG A 16 1.71 14.58 34.17
CA ARG A 16 0.96 13.54 34.86
C ARG A 16 1.08 12.30 33.99
N GLY A 17 1.57 11.23 34.61
CA GLY A 17 2.09 10.03 33.94
C GLY A 17 1.18 9.48 32.85
N GLY A 18 1.79 9.25 31.70
CA GLY A 18 1.35 8.24 30.75
C GLY A 18 2.44 7.18 30.75
N ALA A 19 2.09 5.98 31.20
CA ALA A 19 2.93 4.81 31.07
C ALA A 19 3.54 4.78 29.66
N GLU A 20 4.84 4.64 29.57
CA GLU A 20 5.47 4.00 28.41
C GLU A 20 4.90 2.59 28.40
N ALA A 21 3.71 2.45 27.79
CA ALA A 21 3.36 1.22 27.13
C ALA A 21 4.45 1.05 26.10
N GLY A 22 5.53 0.37 26.50
CA GLY A 22 6.31 -0.42 25.59
C GLY A 22 5.26 -1.18 24.81
N ALA A 23 5.05 -0.75 23.57
CA ALA A 23 4.43 -1.59 22.59
C ALA A 23 5.36 -2.79 22.56
N GLU A 24 5.02 -3.79 23.36
CA GLU A 24 5.50 -5.14 23.18
C GLU A 24 5.08 -5.42 21.75
N GLU A 25 6.06 -5.28 20.84
CA GLU A 25 5.95 -5.70 19.46
C GLU A 25 5.65 -7.19 19.57
N LEU A 26 4.35 -7.51 19.66
CA LEU A 26 3.87 -8.87 19.52
C LEU A 26 4.54 -9.37 18.25
N PRO A 27 5.30 -10.48 18.31
CA PRO A 27 6.09 -10.92 17.18
C PRO A 27 5.15 -10.97 15.99
N ALA A 28 5.40 -10.10 15.00
CA ALA A 28 4.58 -10.05 13.81
C ALA A 28 4.57 -11.47 13.27
N VAL A 29 3.44 -12.16 13.41
CA VAL A 29 3.31 -13.55 12.99
C VAL A 29 3.52 -13.51 11.49
N ARG A 30 4.74 -13.85 11.05
CA ARG A 30 5.09 -13.91 9.65
C ARG A 30 4.37 -15.11 9.08
N VAL A 31 3.14 -14.89 8.63
CA VAL A 31 2.40 -15.89 7.89
C VAL A 31 3.06 -15.98 6.52
N LYS A 32 3.72 -17.11 6.27
CA LYS A 32 4.33 -17.43 4.98
C LYS A 32 3.33 -17.24 3.83
N GLY A 33 3.77 -16.59 2.76
CA GLY A 33 2.99 -16.37 1.55
C GLY A 33 1.93 -15.26 1.65
N ALA A 34 2.15 -14.25 2.50
CA ALA A 34 1.18 -13.18 2.72
C ALA A 34 1.80 -11.83 3.13
N SER A 35 3.12 -11.68 3.02
CA SER A 35 3.76 -10.36 3.14
C SER A 35 3.54 -9.52 1.88
N CYS A 36 3.69 -8.20 1.99
CA CYS A 36 3.64 -7.33 0.82
C CYS A 36 4.86 -7.54 -0.09
N ASP A 37 6.02 -7.90 0.47
CA ASP A 37 7.20 -8.30 -0.28
C ASP A 37 6.89 -9.51 -1.18
N GLU A 38 6.38 -10.61 -0.60
CA GLU A 38 6.03 -11.83 -1.35
C GLU A 38 4.96 -11.56 -2.42
N ALA A 39 3.96 -10.74 -2.12
CA ALA A 39 2.93 -10.37 -3.08
C ALA A 39 3.50 -9.57 -4.26
N SER A 40 4.36 -8.57 -3.99
CA SER A 40 5.00 -7.77 -5.03
C SER A 40 6.02 -8.57 -5.86
N ASP A 41 6.78 -9.46 -5.21
CA ASP A 41 7.72 -10.35 -5.88
C ASP A 41 7.01 -11.29 -6.85
N ASN A 42 5.84 -11.81 -6.46
CA ASN A 42 5.04 -12.64 -7.35
C ASN A 42 4.44 -11.81 -8.49
N ALA A 43 3.89 -10.63 -8.19
CA ALA A 43 3.38 -9.72 -9.22
C ALA A 43 4.46 -9.42 -10.27
N ARG A 44 5.68 -9.08 -9.86
CA ARG A 44 6.81 -8.87 -10.78
C ARG A 44 7.05 -10.08 -11.67
N LYS A 45 7.16 -11.28 -11.08
CA LYS A 45 7.46 -12.52 -11.83
C LYS A 45 6.40 -12.82 -12.88
N VAL A 46 5.13 -12.69 -12.48
CA VAL A 46 3.99 -12.99 -13.34
C VAL A 46 3.86 -11.96 -14.46
N ILE A 47 4.02 -10.67 -14.16
CA ILE A 47 3.98 -9.60 -15.17
C ILE A 47 5.15 -9.74 -16.15
N ALA A 48 6.36 -10.01 -15.65
CA ALA A 48 7.54 -10.23 -16.49
C ALA A 48 7.43 -11.49 -17.38
N ALA A 49 6.58 -12.44 -17.01
CA ALA A 49 6.27 -13.64 -17.79
C ALA A 49 5.10 -13.46 -18.77
N SER A 50 4.51 -12.26 -18.84
CA SER A 50 3.44 -11.95 -19.80
C SER A 50 3.91 -12.12 -21.24
N GLU A 51 3.00 -12.55 -22.12
CA GLU A 51 3.24 -12.62 -23.56
C GLU A 51 3.24 -11.22 -24.22
N ASP A 52 2.66 -10.22 -23.54
CA ASP A 52 2.69 -8.82 -23.96
C ASP A 52 4.04 -8.18 -23.56
N PRO A 53 4.91 -7.80 -24.54
CA PRO A 53 6.22 -7.24 -24.26
C PRO A 53 6.16 -5.87 -23.58
N GLU A 54 5.14 -5.05 -23.86
CA GLU A 54 4.98 -3.73 -23.23
C GLU A 54 4.60 -3.90 -21.76
N LEU A 55 3.73 -4.86 -21.45
CA LEU A 55 3.40 -5.22 -20.08
C LEU A 55 4.62 -5.81 -19.34
N ALA A 56 5.35 -6.74 -19.98
CA ALA A 56 6.52 -7.37 -19.38
C ALA A 56 7.64 -6.36 -19.04
N ALA A 57 7.86 -5.36 -19.90
CA ALA A 57 8.84 -4.29 -19.66
C ALA A 57 8.51 -3.45 -18.40
N ARG A 58 7.23 -3.40 -18.01
CA ARG A 58 6.72 -2.63 -16.87
C ARG A 58 6.64 -3.45 -15.58
N ALA A 59 7.19 -4.66 -15.54
CA ALA A 59 7.07 -5.57 -14.40
C ALA A 59 7.60 -4.99 -13.09
N GLU A 60 8.77 -4.33 -13.10
CA GLU A 60 9.35 -3.73 -11.89
C GLU A 60 8.49 -2.56 -11.35
N PRO A 61 8.19 -1.51 -12.14
CA PRO A 61 7.40 -0.39 -11.62
C PRO A 61 5.99 -0.79 -11.19
N LEU A 62 5.34 -1.73 -11.90
CA LEU A 62 4.03 -2.24 -11.49
C LEU A 62 4.11 -3.04 -10.17
N ALA A 63 5.17 -3.82 -9.96
CA ALA A 63 5.39 -4.51 -8.69
C ALA A 63 5.64 -3.56 -7.53
N GLU A 64 6.35 -2.45 -7.75
CA GLU A 64 6.54 -1.40 -6.73
C GLU A 64 5.21 -0.74 -6.33
N ILE A 65 4.32 -0.50 -7.30
CA ILE A 65 2.96 -0.01 -7.03
C ILE A 65 2.20 -1.03 -6.16
N VAL A 66 2.26 -2.32 -6.50
CA VAL A 66 1.64 -3.40 -5.70
C VAL A 66 2.19 -3.41 -4.28
N HIS A 67 3.51 -3.37 -4.11
CA HIS A 67 4.16 -3.35 -2.79
C HIS A 67 3.66 -2.17 -1.94
N ARG A 68 3.72 -0.96 -2.50
CA ARG A 68 3.29 0.28 -1.83
C ARG A 68 1.82 0.21 -1.45
N ARG A 69 0.95 -0.21 -2.36
CA ARG A 69 -0.51 -0.27 -2.14
C ARG A 69 -0.87 -1.35 -1.12
N CYS A 70 -0.21 -2.50 -1.16
CA CYS A 70 -0.37 -3.56 -0.17
C CYS A 70 -0.12 -3.05 1.25
N GLY A 71 0.97 -2.31 1.46
CA GLY A 71 1.32 -1.75 2.75
C GLY A 71 0.41 -0.59 3.18
N VAL A 72 0.26 0.42 2.32
CA VAL A 72 -0.45 1.67 2.64
C VAL A 72 -1.96 1.46 2.80
N ASP A 73 -2.56 0.67 1.91
CA ASP A 73 -4.01 0.44 1.95
C ASP A 73 -4.39 -0.76 2.82
N GLY A 74 -3.42 -1.37 3.52
CA GLY A 74 -3.66 -2.43 4.50
C GLY A 74 -4.41 -3.63 3.91
N TRP A 75 -3.91 -4.18 2.80
CA TRP A 75 -4.58 -5.29 2.11
C TRP A 75 -4.88 -6.45 3.05
N SER A 76 -6.04 -7.09 2.86
CA SER A 76 -6.42 -8.25 3.64
C SER A 76 -5.45 -9.41 3.42
N MET A 77 -5.36 -10.32 4.40
CA MET A 77 -4.55 -11.53 4.27
C MET A 77 -4.98 -12.40 3.09
N GLU A 78 -6.28 -12.42 2.77
CA GLU A 78 -6.83 -13.16 1.65
C GLU A 78 -6.37 -12.57 0.31
N LEU A 79 -6.43 -11.25 0.16
CA LEU A 79 -5.94 -10.56 -1.03
C LEU A 79 -4.43 -10.77 -1.22
N ARG A 80 -3.63 -10.64 -0.17
CA ARG A 80 -2.17 -10.86 -0.25
C ARG A 80 -1.82 -12.29 -0.67
N ARG A 81 -2.52 -13.29 -0.12
CA ARG A 81 -2.32 -14.69 -0.49
C ARG A 81 -2.74 -14.98 -1.93
N CYS A 82 -3.85 -14.37 -2.37
CA CYS A 82 -4.28 -14.49 -3.76
C CYS A 82 -3.19 -13.97 -4.70
N VAL A 83 -2.70 -12.76 -4.47
CA VAL A 83 -1.66 -12.14 -5.31
C VAL A 83 -0.34 -12.92 -5.23
N THR A 84 0.04 -13.41 -4.05
CA THR A 84 1.25 -14.23 -3.88
C THR A 84 1.15 -15.59 -4.57
N GLY A 85 -0.06 -16.16 -4.64
CA GLY A 85 -0.32 -17.49 -5.21
C GLY A 85 -0.77 -17.48 -6.67
N ALA A 86 -0.97 -16.30 -7.28
CA ALA A 86 -1.42 -16.17 -8.65
C ALA A 86 -0.36 -16.70 -9.64
N PRO A 87 -0.66 -17.70 -10.48
CA PRO A 87 0.31 -18.24 -11.43
C PRO A 87 0.39 -17.44 -12.73
N THR A 88 -0.66 -16.70 -13.09
CA THR A 88 -0.73 -15.92 -14.34
C THR A 88 -1.20 -14.49 -14.10
N PHE A 89 -0.99 -13.61 -15.09
CA PHE A 89 -1.44 -12.23 -15.01
C PHE A 89 -2.97 -12.14 -14.87
N ALA A 90 -3.71 -12.99 -15.57
CA ALA A 90 -5.17 -13.09 -15.45
C ALA A 90 -5.62 -13.48 -14.03
N ASP A 91 -4.81 -14.26 -13.30
CA ASP A 91 -5.11 -14.60 -11.90
C ASP A 91 -4.89 -13.41 -10.95
N LEU A 92 -3.91 -12.53 -11.26
CA LEU A 92 -3.72 -11.27 -10.53
C LEU A 92 -4.97 -10.38 -10.67
N ASP A 93 -5.49 -10.24 -11.89
CA ASP A 93 -6.74 -9.50 -12.14
C ASP A 93 -7.92 -10.12 -11.37
N GLY A 94 -7.95 -11.46 -11.28
CA GLY A 94 -8.92 -12.19 -10.47
C GLY A 94 -8.89 -11.80 -8.97
N CYS A 95 -7.70 -11.51 -8.43
CA CYS A 95 -7.52 -11.13 -7.03
C CYS A 95 -8.13 -9.76 -6.69
N GLU A 96 -8.31 -8.87 -7.67
CA GLU A 96 -8.92 -7.55 -7.41
C GLU A 96 -10.33 -7.62 -6.82
N LYS A 97 -11.03 -8.74 -7.04
CA LYS A 97 -12.35 -9.00 -6.45
C LYS A 97 -12.32 -9.06 -4.92
N LEU A 98 -11.16 -9.39 -4.34
CA LEU A 98 -10.93 -9.43 -2.90
C LEU A 98 -10.54 -8.05 -2.33
N ALA A 99 -10.19 -7.10 -3.19
CA ALA A 99 -9.94 -5.72 -2.80
C ALA A 99 -11.26 -4.97 -2.59
N THR A 100 -11.26 -4.06 -1.61
CA THR A 100 -12.33 -3.08 -1.48
C THR A 100 -12.38 -2.17 -2.72
N GLY A 101 -13.54 -1.56 -2.99
CA GLY A 101 -13.66 -0.61 -4.10
C GLY A 101 -12.66 0.55 -4.01
N GLN A 102 -12.35 1.03 -2.79
CA GLN A 102 -11.36 2.09 -2.60
C GLN A 102 -9.94 1.63 -2.89
N GLN A 103 -9.55 0.42 -2.47
CA GLN A 103 -8.24 -0.16 -2.76
C GLN A 103 -8.03 -0.33 -4.26
N ARG A 104 -9.03 -0.88 -4.97
CA ARG A 104 -8.97 -1.06 -6.42
C ARG A 104 -8.83 0.27 -7.16
N ALA A 105 -9.67 1.25 -6.81
CA ALA A 105 -9.62 2.57 -7.44
C ALA A 105 -8.28 3.29 -7.20
N LYS A 106 -7.63 3.08 -6.04
CA LYS A 106 -6.31 3.64 -5.75
C LYS A 106 -5.19 2.94 -6.50
N LEU A 107 -5.25 1.62 -6.63
CA LEU A 107 -4.32 0.83 -7.43
C LEU A 107 -4.38 1.26 -8.90
N GLN A 108 -5.58 1.30 -9.47
CA GLN A 108 -5.80 1.66 -10.86
C GLN A 108 -5.33 3.08 -11.19
N ARG A 109 -5.62 4.06 -10.33
CA ARG A 109 -5.10 5.42 -10.52
C ARG A 109 -3.57 5.49 -10.55
N ASP A 110 -2.89 4.70 -9.72
CA ASP A 110 -1.42 4.70 -9.71
C ASP A 110 -0.84 4.10 -10.98
N ILE A 111 -1.50 3.08 -11.54
CA ILE A 111 -1.15 2.48 -12.83
C ILE A 111 -1.38 3.50 -13.95
N GLU A 112 -2.57 4.12 -14.01
CA GLU A 112 -2.89 5.15 -15.01
C GLU A 112 -1.91 6.34 -14.97
N VAL A 113 -1.55 6.82 -13.78
CA VAL A 113 -0.58 7.90 -13.62
C VAL A 113 0.80 7.49 -14.11
N PHE A 114 1.20 6.24 -13.89
CA PHE A 114 2.45 5.70 -14.40
C PHE A 114 2.44 5.63 -15.93
N GLU A 115 1.37 5.11 -16.54
CA GLU A 115 1.23 5.02 -18.00
C GLU A 115 1.28 6.40 -18.68
N ILE A 116 0.58 7.39 -18.14
CA ILE A 116 0.61 8.78 -18.65
C ILE A 116 2.02 9.39 -18.56
N ALA A 117 2.81 9.00 -17.56
CA ALA A 117 4.17 9.49 -17.39
C ALA A 117 5.16 8.85 -18.38
N GLU A 118 4.91 7.60 -18.80
CA GLU A 118 5.71 6.93 -19.84
C GLU A 118 5.41 7.49 -21.24
N ASP A 119 4.16 7.80 -21.57
CA ASP A 119 3.75 8.37 -22.87
C ASP A 119 4.37 9.74 -23.19
N LYS A 120 4.94 10.43 -22.20
CA LYS A 120 5.53 11.78 -22.34
C LYS A 120 7.06 11.76 -22.50
N GLN A 121 7.69 10.58 -22.47
CA GLN A 121 9.14 10.40 -22.58
C GLN A 121 9.53 9.96 -23.99
#